data_AF-A0A838D9C1-F1
#
_entry.id   AF-A0A838D9C1-F1
#
_cell.length_a   1.000
_cell.length_b   1.000
_cell.length_c   1.000
_cell.angle_alpha   90.00
_cell.angle_beta   90.00
_cell.angle_gamma   90.00
#
_symmetry.space_group_name_H-M   'P 1'
#
loop_
_entity.id
_entity.type
_entity.pdbx_description
1 polymer ?
#
loop_
_entity_poly.entity_id
_entity_poly.type
_entity_poly.pdbx_seq_one_letter_code
_entity_poly.pdbx_strand_id
1 'polypeptide(L)'
;MTEAKKKKIFLVNVSIENKPFLNDPEGETVLNDLILKENYSDIVSVRSAKSFLIKILSKNEAEALLKVKKMCDDLRIYNPIVSNCELSIRKV
;
A
#
# COMPACT_ATOMS: atom_id res chain seq x y z
N MET A 1 -17.96 5.35 -34.37
CA MET A 1 -16.49 5.28 -34.22
C MET A 1 -16.13 5.75 -32.82
N THR A 2 -15.89 4.81 -31.92
CA THR A 2 -15.48 5.08 -30.53
C THR A 2 -14.01 5.47 -30.52
N GLU A 3 -13.70 6.69 -30.07
CA GLU A 3 -12.34 7.14 -29.81
C GLU A 3 -11.59 6.10 -28.98
N ALA A 4 -10.54 5.52 -29.54
CA ALA A 4 -9.63 4.66 -28.79
C ALA A 4 -8.95 5.53 -27.72
N LYS A 5 -9.46 5.49 -26.48
CA LYS A 5 -8.85 6.21 -25.34
C LYS A 5 -7.36 5.83 -25.26
N LYS A 6 -6.49 6.79 -25.61
CA LYS A 6 -5.03 6.64 -25.57
C LYS A 6 -4.59 6.32 -24.14
N LYS A 7 -3.87 5.20 -23.98
CA LYS A 7 -3.33 4.81 -22.67
C LYS A 7 -2.23 5.79 -22.25
N LYS A 8 -2.19 6.10 -20.96
CA LYS A 8 -1.15 6.89 -20.29
C LYS A 8 -0.55 6.06 -19.16
N ILE A 9 0.60 6.50 -18.67
CA ILE A 9 1.25 5.89 -17.53
C ILE A 9 0.68 6.51 -16.25
N PHE A 10 0.31 5.66 -15.30
CA PHE A 10 -0.08 6.04 -13.95
C PHE A 10 0.88 5.40 -12.95
N LEU A 11 1.12 6.08 -11.83
CA LEU A 11 1.84 5.55 -10.68
C LEU A 11 0.81 5.21 -9.60
N VAL A 12 0.75 3.94 -9.24
CA VAL A 12 -0.13 3.43 -8.18
C VAL A 12 0.74 3.04 -7.00
N ASN A 13 0.51 3.66 -5.85
CA ASN A 13 1.06 3.19 -4.58
C ASN A 13 0.16 2.09 -4.03
N VAL A 14 0.76 0.95 -3.66
CA VAL A 14 0.09 -0.15 -2.95
C VAL A 14 0.68 -0.21 -1.56
N SER A 15 -0.14 -0.13 -0.52
CA SER A 15 0.24 -0.32 0.87
C SER A 15 -0.39 -1.60 1.40
N ILE A 16 0.42 -2.49 1.96
CA ILE A 16 -0.02 -3.75 2.57
C ILE A 16 0.38 -3.74 4.04
N GLU A 17 -0.61 -3.76 4.91
CA GLU A 17 -0.44 -3.74 6.36
C GLU A 17 -1.12 -4.97 6.96
N ASN A 18 -0.65 -5.47 8.09
CA ASN A 18 -1.41 -6.44 8.87
C ASN A 18 -2.79 -5.84 9.27
N LYS A 19 -3.77 -6.69 9.54
CA LYS A 19 -5.04 -6.21 10.11
C LYS A 19 -4.79 -5.62 11.51
N PRO A 20 -5.63 -4.67 11.98
CA PRO A 20 -5.39 -3.97 13.25
C PRO A 20 -5.32 -4.87 14.48
N PHE A 21 -6.01 -6.01 14.46
CA PHE A 21 -6.03 -6.97 15.57
C PHE A 21 -4.86 -7.96 15.57
N LEU A 22 -3.98 -7.91 14.57
CA LEU A 22 -2.79 -8.75 14.49
C LEU A 22 -1.57 -7.94 14.90
N ASN A 23 -0.68 -8.55 15.66
CA ASN A 23 0.55 -7.91 16.09
C ASN A 23 1.43 -7.54 14.88
N ASP A 24 2.21 -6.49 15.07
CA ASP A 24 3.24 -6.07 14.14
C ASP A 24 4.57 -5.94 14.90
N PRO A 25 5.35 -7.03 14.96
CA PRO A 25 6.61 -7.04 15.69
C PRO A 25 7.62 -6.00 15.19
N GLU A 26 7.57 -5.65 13.90
CA GLU A 26 8.49 -4.67 13.31
C GLU A 26 8.15 -3.26 13.81
N GLY A 27 6.89 -2.84 13.73
CA GLY A 27 6.43 -1.57 14.26
C GLY A 27 6.66 -1.45 15.77
N GLU A 28 6.37 -2.51 16.53
CA GLU A 28 6.63 -2.57 17.97
C GLU A 28 8.13 -2.41 18.29
N THR A 29 9.01 -3.04 17.51
CA THR A 29 10.46 -2.90 17.69
C THR A 29 10.92 -1.48 17.39
N VAL A 30 10.45 -0.88 16.28
CA VAL A 30 10.80 0.51 15.92
C VAL A 30 10.35 1.49 17.02
N LEU A 31 9.15 1.31 17.56
CA LEU A 31 8.64 2.14 18.65
C LEU A 31 9.53 2.01 19.90
N ASN A 32 9.71 0.78 20.39
CA ASN A 32 10.35 0.54 21.69
C ASN A 32 11.85 0.74 21.64
N ASP A 33 12.52 0.31 20.57
CA ASP A 33 13.98 0.26 20.51
C ASP A 33 14.62 1.48 19.88
N LEU A 34 13.87 2.28 19.11
CA LEU A 34 14.40 3.48 18.48
C LEU A 34 13.69 4.74 19.00
N ILE A 35 12.38 4.84 18.83
CA ILE A 35 11.65 6.09 19.06
C ILE A 35 11.60 6.44 20.56
N LEU A 36 11.17 5.50 21.40
CA LEU A 36 11.01 5.76 22.83
C LEU A 36 12.36 5.88 23.56
N LYS A 37 13.41 5.22 23.08
CA LYS A 37 14.77 5.37 23.65
C LYS A 37 15.36 6.76 23.42
N GLU A 38 14.98 7.42 22.34
CA GLU A 38 15.39 8.79 22.02
C GLU A 38 14.43 9.86 22.61
N ASN A 39 13.62 9.49 23.61
CA ASN A 39 12.69 10.37 24.32
C ASN A 39 11.56 10.99 23.48
N TYR A 40 11.20 10.40 22.34
CA TYR A 40 9.99 10.80 21.58
C TYR A 40 8.72 10.21 22.21
N SER A 41 8.41 10.59 23.45
CA SER A 41 7.32 10.01 24.26
C SER A 41 5.91 10.29 23.73
N ASP A 42 5.74 11.28 22.86
CA ASP A 42 4.44 11.64 22.29
C ASP A 42 4.00 10.69 21.17
N ILE A 43 4.90 9.81 20.70
CA ILE A 43 4.59 8.77 19.71
C ILE A 43 4.13 7.52 20.44
N VAL A 44 2.85 7.19 20.30
CA VAL A 44 2.20 6.12 21.09
C VAL A 44 2.09 4.78 20.35
N SER A 45 2.22 4.76 19.03
CA SER A 45 2.15 3.54 18.24
C SER A 45 2.88 3.67 16.91
N VAL A 46 3.40 2.54 16.40
CA VAL A 46 3.98 2.41 15.06
C VAL A 46 3.45 1.12 14.45
N ARG A 47 3.08 1.21 13.16
CA ARG A 47 2.68 0.08 12.33
C ARG A 47 3.50 0.09 11.06
N SER A 48 4.14 -1.02 10.74
CA SER A 48 4.88 -1.24 9.52
C SER A 48 3.93 -1.71 8.42
N ALA A 49 4.23 -1.27 7.20
CA ALA A 49 3.50 -1.68 6.01
C ALA A 49 4.49 -1.87 4.87
N LYS A 50 4.21 -2.86 4.02
CA LYS A 50 4.94 -3.07 2.77
C LYS A 50 4.36 -2.16 1.69
N SER A 51 5.21 -1.31 1.10
CA SER A 51 4.80 -0.40 0.02
C SER A 51 5.40 -0.82 -1.33
N PHE A 52 4.57 -0.82 -2.37
CA PHE A 52 4.99 -0.97 -3.77
C PHE A 52 4.55 0.23 -4.59
N LEU A 53 5.48 0.83 -5.34
CA LEU A 53 5.16 1.83 -6.34
C LEU A 53 5.12 1.18 -7.73
N ILE A 54 3.92 1.04 -8.28
CA ILE A 54 3.68 0.34 -9.54
C ILE A 54 3.39 1.33 -10.65
N LYS A 55 4.15 1.23 -11.75
CA LYS A 55 3.98 2.03 -12.96
C LYS A 55 3.16 1.23 -13.98
N ILE A 56 1.96 1.71 -14.34
CA ILE A 56 1.01 0.96 -15.19
C ILE A 56 0.49 1.80 -16.36
N LEU A 57 0.36 1.17 -17.53
CA LEU A 57 -0.33 1.75 -18.70
C LEU A 57 -1.85 1.52 -18.59
N SER A 58 -2.62 2.60 -18.49
CA SER A 58 -4.08 2.55 -18.32
C SER A 58 -4.78 3.69 -19.08
N LYS A 59 -6.10 3.63 -19.30
CA LYS A 59 -6.83 4.74 -19.94
C LYS A 59 -7.11 5.87 -18.96
N ASN A 60 -7.29 5.54 -17.68
CA ASN A 60 -7.54 6.47 -16.59
C ASN A 60 -7.11 5.87 -15.24
N GLU A 61 -7.16 6.69 -14.20
CA GLU A 61 -6.81 6.34 -12.81
C GLU A 61 -7.65 5.19 -12.25
N ALA A 62 -8.97 5.20 -12.47
CA ALA A 62 -9.86 4.16 -11.96
C ALA A 62 -9.54 2.78 -12.55
N GLU A 63 -9.29 2.70 -13.86
CA GLU A 63 -8.85 1.47 -14.52
C GLU A 63 -7.46 1.04 -14.02
N ALA A 64 -6.56 1.99 -13.72
CA ALA A 64 -5.24 1.67 -13.17
C ALA A 64 -5.36 1.02 -11.79
N LEU A 65 -6.14 1.61 -10.88
CA LEU A 65 -6.40 1.07 -9.55
C LEU A 65 -7.05 -0.32 -9.62
N LEU A 66 -8.07 -0.49 -10.47
CA LEU A 66 -8.76 -1.78 -10.63
C LEU A 66 -7.81 -2.88 -11.11
N LYS A 67 -6.96 -2.58 -12.11
CA LYS A 67 -5.99 -3.55 -12.64
C LYS A 67 -4.92 -3.91 -11.63
N VAL A 68 -4.38 -2.93 -10.92
CA VAL A 68 -3.36 -3.20 -9.89
C VAL A 68 -3.98 -3.98 -8.74
N LYS A 69 -5.20 -3.65 -8.30
CA LYS A 69 -5.89 -4.40 -7.25
C LYS A 69 -6.12 -5.86 -7.67
N LYS A 70 -6.68 -6.07 -8.87
CA LYS A 70 -6.89 -7.40 -9.43
C LYS A 70 -5.59 -8.20 -9.50
N MET A 71 -4.50 -7.60 -9.95
CA MET A 71 -3.19 -8.23 -9.97
C MET A 71 -2.70 -8.61 -8.56
N CYS A 72 -2.87 -7.72 -7.57
CA CYS A 72 -2.53 -8.03 -6.18
C CYS A 72 -3.31 -9.22 -5.63
N ASP A 73 -4.60 -9.31 -5.95
CA ASP A 73 -5.49 -10.39 -5.50
C ASP A 73 -5.18 -11.70 -6.23
N ASP A 74 -5.09 -11.68 -7.56
CA ASP A 74 -4.83 -12.86 -8.41
C ASP A 74 -3.49 -13.53 -8.08
N LEU A 75 -2.44 -12.72 -7.91
CA LEU A 75 -1.09 -13.21 -7.64
C LEU A 75 -0.81 -13.42 -6.15
N ARG A 76 -1.80 -13.19 -5.28
CA ARG A 76 -1.67 -13.30 -3.82
C ARG A 76 -0.47 -12.49 -3.27
N ILE A 77 -0.34 -11.24 -3.73
CA ILE A 77 0.71 -10.32 -3.26
C ILE A 77 0.58 -10.03 -1.75
N TYR A 78 -0.62 -10.18 -1.21
CA TYR A 78 -0.93 -10.15 0.22
C TYR A 78 -1.89 -11.28 0.58
N ASN A 79 -2.01 -11.59 1.87
CA ASN A 79 -2.99 -12.54 2.36
C ASN A 79 -4.21 -11.77 2.91
N PRO A 80 -5.40 -11.84 2.28
CA PRO A 80 -6.58 -11.06 2.68
C PRO A 80 -7.17 -11.47 4.04
N ILE A 81 -6.80 -12.64 4.57
CA ILE A 81 -7.23 -13.06 5.91
C ILE A 81 -6.52 -12.23 6.98
N VAL A 82 -5.24 -11.94 6.78
CA VAL A 82 -4.36 -11.33 7.80
C VAL A 82 -3.90 -9.92 7.45
N SER A 83 -4.06 -9.46 6.22
CA SER A 83 -3.57 -8.15 5.77
C SER A 83 -4.64 -7.34 5.04
N ASN A 84 -4.55 -6.03 5.19
CA ASN A 84 -5.26 -5.04 4.38
C ASN A 84 -4.36 -4.63 3.20
N CYS A 85 -4.98 -4.26 2.08
CA CYS A 85 -4.27 -3.81 0.87
C CYS A 85 -4.99 -2.59 0.30
N GLU A 86 -4.35 -1.44 0.45
CA GLU A 86 -4.84 -0.12 0.07
C GLU A 86 -4.06 0.40 -1.14
N LEU A 87 -4.77 1.04 -2.06
CA LEU A 87 -4.19 1.57 -3.30
C LEU A 87 -4.51 3.05 -3.44
N SER A 88 -3.55 3.84 -3.90
CA SER A 88 -3.76 5.24 -4.24
C SER A 88 -2.98 5.66 -5.48
N ILE A 89 -3.50 6.64 -6.21
CA ILE A 89 -2.75 7.27 -7.30
C ILE A 89 -1.71 8.21 -6.69
N ARG A 90 -0.45 7.99 -7.05
CA ARG A 90 0.61 8.93 -6.70
C ARG A 90 0.56 10.10 -7.67
N LYS A 91 0.06 11.24 -7.18
CA LYS A 91 0.20 12.53 -7.87
C LYS A 91 1.65 12.98 -7.70
N VAL A 92 2.31 13.25 -8.82
CA VAL A 92 3.64 13.88 -8.87
C VAL A 92 3.43 15.38 -8.98
#